data_AF-A0A845FQG1-F1
#
_entry.id   AF-A0A845FQG1-F1
#
_cell.length_a   1.000
_cell.length_b   1.000
_cell.length_c   1.000
_cell.angle_alpha   90.00
_cell.angle_beta   90.00
_cell.angle_gamma   90.00
#
_symmetry.space_group_name_H-M   'P 1'
#
loop_
_entity.id
_entity.type
_entity.pdbx_description
1 polymer ?
#
loop_
_entity_poly.entity_id
_entity_poly.type
_entity_poly.pdbx_seq_one_letter_code
_entity_poly.pdbx_strand_id
1 'polypeptide(L)'
;MIAALRKVLNTILILGLLVTNVLTLTSSAVHDALYGLLNRLPISEFLKSSPTSKNKALKSQVAKQKRIIAKTRKVSNNISKRAVRAVSANVASIPAEAIPFVGVAFIVGVTAMDVKFACDTMTDLDELSSMMDGEDLAGDRAKVCGTVVPTADEIVEKLKAGSSSAYEALGGTLYEIFDN
;
A
#
# COMPACT_ATOMS: atom_id res chain seq x y z
N MET A 1 -18.20 -44.49 -42.47
CA MET A 1 -16.89 -43.97 -42.94
C MET A 1 -15.98 -43.52 -41.79
N ILE A 2 -16.44 -42.66 -40.87
CA ILE A 2 -15.65 -42.15 -39.73
C ILE A 2 -15.14 -43.26 -38.77
N ALA A 3 -15.94 -44.29 -38.50
CA ALA A 3 -15.55 -45.38 -37.60
C ALA A 3 -14.42 -46.28 -38.16
N ALA A 4 -14.43 -46.54 -39.47
CA ALA A 4 -13.37 -47.32 -40.13
C ALA A 4 -12.07 -46.52 -40.20
N LEU A 5 -12.16 -45.21 -40.50
CA LEU A 5 -11.02 -44.29 -40.50
C LEU A 5 -10.35 -44.21 -39.11
N ARG A 6 -11.15 -44.16 -38.04
CA ARG A 6 -10.64 -44.12 -36.67
C ARG A 6 -9.92 -45.42 -36.27
N LYS A 7 -10.42 -46.57 -36.74
CA LYS A 7 -9.76 -47.87 -36.53
C LYS A 7 -8.43 -47.95 -37.28
N VAL A 8 -8.40 -47.52 -38.54
CA VAL A 8 -7.17 -47.47 -39.36
C VAL A 8 -6.15 -46.50 -38.78
N LEU A 9 -6.56 -45.32 -38.33
CA LEU A 9 -5.67 -44.34 -37.71
C LEU A 9 -5.06 -44.90 -36.41
N ASN A 10 -5.86 -45.56 -35.57
CA ASN A 10 -5.38 -46.17 -34.34
C ASN A 10 -4.41 -47.32 -34.60
N THR A 11 -4.68 -48.21 -35.57
CA THR A 11 -3.74 -49.30 -35.90
C THR A 11 -2.44 -48.76 -36.47
N ILE A 12 -2.47 -47.73 -37.32
CA ILE A 12 -1.27 -47.06 -37.82
C ILE A 12 -0.47 -46.42 -36.68
N LEU A 13 -1.14 -45.76 -35.73
CA LEU A 13 -0.48 -45.13 -34.60
C LEU A 13 0.24 -46.15 -33.70
N ILE A 14 -0.43 -47.27 -33.40
CA ILE A 14 0.12 -48.36 -32.57
C ILE A 14 1.32 -49.03 -33.27
N LEU A 15 1.17 -49.37 -34.55
CA LEU A 15 2.27 -49.96 -35.34
C LEU A 15 3.44 -48.99 -35.49
N GLY A 16 3.17 -47.71 -35.74
CA GLY A 16 4.20 -46.67 -35.81
C GLY A 16 4.99 -46.57 -34.51
N LEU A 17 4.30 -46.53 -33.35
CA LEU A 17 4.94 -46.50 -32.03
C LEU A 17 5.83 -47.72 -31.77
N LEU A 18 5.40 -48.91 -32.18
CA LEU A 18 6.20 -50.13 -32.03
C LEU A 18 7.42 -50.11 -32.95
N VAL A 19 7.24 -49.79 -34.22
CA VAL A 19 8.31 -49.75 -35.22
C VAL A 19 9.35 -48.68 -34.85
N THR A 20 8.93 -47.47 -34.46
CA THR A 20 9.85 -46.41 -34.07
C THR A 20 10.66 -46.79 -32.84
N ASN A 21 10.05 -47.38 -31.79
CA ASN A 21 10.81 -47.83 -30.62
C ASN A 21 11.86 -48.91 -30.96
N VAL A 22 11.51 -49.88 -31.81
CA VAL A 22 12.45 -50.94 -32.22
C VAL A 22 13.60 -50.37 -33.07
N LEU A 23 13.30 -49.49 -34.03
CA LEU A 23 14.30 -48.88 -34.90
C LEU A 23 15.23 -47.91 -34.16
N THR A 24 14.72 -47.17 -33.17
CA THR A 24 15.54 -46.30 -32.32
C THR A 24 16.51 -47.08 -31.46
N LEU A 25 16.16 -48.29 -31.00
CA LEU A 25 17.05 -49.17 -30.25
C LEU A 25 18.09 -49.90 -31.12
N THR A 26 17.79 -50.14 -32.40
CA THR A 26 18.65 -50.92 -33.31
C THR A 26 19.53 -50.06 -34.20
N SER A 27 19.25 -48.77 -34.33
CA SER A 27 20.01 -47.88 -35.22
C SER A 27 20.27 -46.52 -34.58
N SER A 28 21.55 -46.19 -34.41
CA SER A 28 22.00 -44.86 -33.98
C SER A 28 21.58 -43.76 -34.97
N ALA A 29 21.62 -44.03 -36.28
CA ALA A 29 21.21 -43.10 -37.32
C ALA A 29 19.72 -42.71 -37.22
N VAL A 30 18.85 -43.66 -36.85
CA VAL A 30 17.42 -43.37 -36.62
C VAL A 30 17.23 -42.58 -35.34
N HIS A 31 18.03 -42.86 -34.30
CA HIS A 31 18.00 -42.10 -33.05
C HIS A 31 18.37 -40.63 -33.28
N ASP A 32 19.42 -40.37 -34.05
CA ASP A 32 19.90 -39.03 -34.40
C ASP A 32 18.91 -38.27 -35.30
N ALA A 33 18.33 -38.94 -36.30
CA ALA A 33 17.31 -38.36 -37.16
C ALA A 33 16.04 -37.99 -36.38
N LEU A 34 15.61 -38.86 -35.45
CA LEU A 34 14.43 -38.63 -34.60
C LEU A 34 14.65 -37.46 -33.63
N TYR A 35 15.80 -37.38 -32.96
CA TYR A 35 16.13 -36.24 -32.10
C TYR A 35 16.31 -34.95 -32.91
N GLY A 36 16.90 -35.04 -34.10
CA GLY A 36 17.01 -33.91 -35.02
C GLY A 36 15.65 -33.38 -35.50
N LEU A 37 14.62 -34.22 -35.57
CA LEU A 37 13.25 -33.79 -35.85
C LEU A 37 12.58 -33.22 -34.58
N LEU A 38 12.76 -33.86 -33.43
CA LEU A 38 12.21 -33.41 -32.14
C LEU A 38 12.69 -32.00 -31.78
N ASN A 39 13.98 -31.70 -31.98
CA ASN A 39 14.56 -30.39 -31.71
C ASN A 39 14.05 -29.28 -32.63
N ARG A 40 13.46 -29.62 -33.78
CA ARG A 40 12.83 -28.66 -34.71
C ARG A 40 11.38 -28.35 -34.36
N LEU A 41 10.76 -29.13 -33.47
CA LEU A 41 9.40 -28.89 -33.03
C LEU A 41 9.39 -27.87 -31.88
N PRO A 42 8.48 -26.88 -31.89
CA PRO A 42 8.38 -25.87 -30.84
C PRO A 42 7.59 -26.40 -29.62
N ILE A 43 7.99 -27.56 -29.09
CA ILE A 43 7.28 -28.26 -27.99
C ILE A 43 7.27 -27.38 -26.73
N SER A 44 8.31 -26.58 -26.51
CA SER A 44 8.42 -25.63 -25.41
C SER A 44 7.39 -24.49 -25.49
N GLU A 45 7.03 -24.03 -26.69
CA GLU A 45 5.97 -23.04 -26.92
C GLU A 45 4.59 -23.59 -26.52
N PHE A 46 4.31 -24.84 -26.89
CA PHE A 46 3.07 -25.54 -26.54
C PHE A 46 2.99 -25.87 -25.05
N LEU A 47 4.11 -26.19 -24.41
CA LEU A 47 4.17 -26.37 -22.95
C LEU A 47 3.99 -25.05 -22.20
N LYS A 48 4.49 -23.92 -22.74
CA LYS A 48 4.24 -22.57 -22.19
C LYS A 48 2.78 -22.16 -22.28
N SER A 49 2.04 -22.58 -23.32
CA SER A 49 0.63 -22.25 -23.49
C SER A 49 -0.33 -23.11 -22.64
N SER A 50 0.20 -24.12 -21.93
CA SER A 50 -0.57 -24.99 -21.04
C SER A 50 -1.35 -24.21 -19.96
N PRO A 51 -2.63 -24.55 -19.71
CA PRO A 51 -3.46 -23.88 -18.72
C PRO A 51 -2.88 -23.97 -17.30
N THR A 52 -2.07 -24.99 -16.99
CA THR A 52 -1.48 -25.19 -15.67
C THR A 52 -0.42 -24.14 -15.32
N SER A 53 0.45 -23.77 -16.28
CA SER A 53 1.50 -22.77 -16.06
C SER A 53 0.90 -21.35 -15.95
N LYS A 54 -0.07 -21.03 -16.81
CA LYS A 54 -0.82 -19.77 -16.77
C LYS A 54 -1.60 -19.60 -15.46
N ASN A 55 -2.30 -20.64 -15.01
CA ASN A 55 -3.02 -20.61 -13.72
C ASN A 55 -2.06 -20.45 -12.54
N LYS A 56 -0.88 -21.08 -12.57
CA LYS A 56 0.14 -20.89 -11.53
C LYS A 56 0.69 -19.46 -11.52
N ALA A 57 0.97 -18.89 -12.69
CA ALA A 57 1.43 -17.51 -12.83
C ALA A 57 0.36 -16.50 -12.36
N LEU A 58 -0.90 -16.72 -12.77
CA LEU A 58 -2.03 -15.88 -12.36
C LEU A 58 -2.27 -15.96 -10.85
N LYS A 59 -2.27 -17.17 -10.25
CA LYS A 59 -2.35 -17.33 -8.79
C LYS A 59 -1.22 -16.63 -8.05
N SER A 60 0.00 -16.70 -8.58
CA SER A 60 1.16 -15.97 -8.02
C SER A 60 0.97 -14.45 -8.10
N GLN A 61 0.48 -13.93 -9.22
CA GLN A 61 0.19 -12.50 -9.37
C GLN A 61 -0.93 -12.03 -8.44
N VAL A 62 -2.03 -12.80 -8.33
CA VAL A 62 -3.12 -12.51 -7.39
C VAL A 62 -2.62 -12.55 -5.94
N ALA A 63 -1.80 -13.54 -5.58
CA ALA A 63 -1.21 -13.61 -4.24
C ALA A 63 -0.27 -12.43 -3.95
N LYS A 64 0.50 -11.97 -4.94
CA LYS A 64 1.33 -10.76 -4.83
C LYS A 64 0.47 -9.50 -4.66
N GLN A 65 -0.59 -9.34 -5.45
CA GLN A 65 -1.53 -8.21 -5.32
C GLN A 65 -2.17 -8.19 -3.92
N LYS A 66 -2.67 -9.32 -3.43
CA LYS A 66 -3.21 -9.44 -2.06
C LYS A 66 -2.21 -9.04 -0.98
N ARG A 67 -0.94 -9.42 -1.13
CA ARG A 67 0.14 -9.03 -0.19
C ARG A 67 0.42 -7.52 -0.24
N ILE A 68 0.44 -6.94 -1.43
CA ILE A 68 0.60 -5.49 -1.60
C ILE A 68 -0.57 -4.77 -0.92
N ILE A 69 -1.80 -5.22 -1.16
CA ILE A 69 -3.00 -4.65 -0.54
C ILE A 69 -2.94 -4.69 0.98
N ALA A 70 -2.65 -5.86 1.56
CA ALA A 70 -2.52 -6.00 3.00
C ALA A 70 -1.40 -5.11 3.59
N LYS A 71 -0.27 -4.96 2.88
CA LYS A 71 0.84 -4.11 3.32
C LYS A 71 0.48 -2.63 3.25
N THR A 72 -0.14 -2.18 2.15
CA THR A 72 -0.60 -0.80 1.99
C THR A 72 -1.60 -0.44 3.07
N ARG A 73 -2.56 -1.32 3.36
CA ARG A 73 -3.51 -1.15 4.46
C ARG A 73 -2.81 -0.96 5.82
N LYS A 74 -1.82 -1.81 6.13
CA LYS A 74 -1.03 -1.68 7.36
C LYS A 74 -0.29 -0.35 7.44
N VAL A 75 0.27 0.11 6.32
CA VAL A 75 0.96 1.41 6.23
C VAL A 75 -0.02 2.56 6.44
N SER A 76 -1.18 2.54 5.76
CA SER A 76 -2.24 3.54 5.90
C SER A 76 -2.67 3.70 7.36
N ASN A 77 -3.01 2.60 8.04
CA ASN A 77 -3.38 2.62 9.46
C ASN A 77 -2.25 3.17 10.37
N ASN A 78 -1.00 2.85 10.09
CA ASN A 78 0.14 3.38 10.83
C ASN A 78 0.37 4.88 10.58
N ILE A 79 -0.01 5.39 9.42
CA ILE A 79 0.02 6.83 9.12
C ILE A 79 -1.11 7.51 9.89
N SER A 80 -2.33 6.99 9.83
CA SER A 80 -3.48 7.50 10.57
C SER A 80 -3.22 7.63 12.07
N LYS A 81 -2.71 6.56 12.70
CA LYS A 81 -2.36 6.59 14.12
C LYS A 81 -1.26 7.60 14.46
N ARG A 82 -0.31 7.83 13.55
CA ARG A 82 0.73 8.85 13.74
C ARG A 82 0.17 10.25 13.57
N ALA A 83 -0.72 10.48 12.61
CA ALA A 83 -1.40 11.75 12.42
C ALA A 83 -2.21 12.15 13.67
N VAL A 84 -3.00 11.22 14.22
CA VAL A 84 -3.73 11.43 15.49
C VAL A 84 -2.78 11.86 16.60
N ARG A 85 -1.65 11.15 16.77
CA ARG A 85 -0.67 11.47 17.82
C ARG A 85 -0.01 12.83 17.60
N ALA A 86 0.39 13.13 16.36
CA ALA A 86 1.04 14.40 16.02
C ALA A 86 0.09 15.58 16.27
N VAL A 87 -1.14 15.50 15.78
CA VAL A 87 -2.18 16.51 16.02
C VAL A 87 -2.43 16.69 17.52
N SER A 88 -2.60 15.59 18.27
CA SER A 88 -2.81 15.68 19.72
C SER A 88 -1.62 16.30 20.46
N ALA A 89 -0.39 16.04 20.02
CA ALA A 89 0.81 16.60 20.62
C ALA A 89 0.95 18.10 20.32
N ASN A 90 0.71 18.52 19.07
CA ASN A 90 0.75 19.93 18.66
C ASN A 90 -0.32 20.74 19.40
N VAL A 91 -1.54 20.24 19.51
CA VAL A 91 -2.61 20.92 20.26
C VAL A 91 -2.27 21.01 21.76
N ALA A 92 -1.65 19.96 22.32
CA ALA A 92 -1.25 19.96 23.71
C ALA A 92 -0.03 20.86 24.00
N SER A 93 0.82 21.16 23.01
CA SER A 93 2.02 21.99 23.18
C SER A 93 1.76 23.49 23.11
N ILE A 94 0.62 23.92 22.55
CA ILE A 94 0.28 25.35 22.40
C ILE A 94 0.49 26.19 23.68
N PRO A 95 0.00 25.79 24.87
CA PRO A 95 0.21 26.58 26.09
C PRO A 95 1.68 26.62 26.55
N ALA A 96 2.56 25.74 26.07
CA ALA A 96 3.97 25.71 26.47
C ALA A 96 4.88 26.56 25.55
N GLU A 97 4.47 26.84 24.32
CA GLU A 97 5.29 27.54 23.29
C GLU A 97 4.81 28.97 22.99
N ALA A 98 3.77 29.41 23.69
CA ALA A 98 3.10 30.68 23.45
C ALA A 98 3.94 31.91 23.84
N ILE A 99 4.43 32.66 22.85
CA ILE A 99 4.86 34.06 23.02
C ILE A 99 3.61 34.95 23.13
N PRO A 100 3.56 35.92 24.08
CA PRO A 100 2.35 36.69 24.37
C PRO A 100 1.70 37.34 23.14
N PHE A 101 0.38 37.17 23.02
CA PHE A 101 -0.54 37.75 22.02
C PHE A 101 -0.27 37.36 20.56
N VAL A 102 0.84 37.81 19.97
CA VAL A 102 1.16 37.56 18.55
C VAL A 102 1.56 36.11 18.32
N GLY A 103 2.35 35.54 19.23
CA GLY A 103 2.77 34.14 19.15
C GLY A 103 1.61 33.17 19.34
N VAL A 104 0.73 33.45 20.31
CA VAL A 104 -0.46 32.62 20.56
C VAL A 104 -1.37 32.57 19.33
N ALA A 105 -1.70 33.72 18.74
CA ALA A 105 -2.58 33.77 17.57
C ALA A 105 -1.96 33.03 16.37
N PHE A 106 -0.65 33.17 16.16
CA PHE A 106 0.06 32.46 15.10
C PHE A 106 0.07 30.94 15.33
N ILE A 107 0.41 30.47 16.53
CA ILE A 107 0.47 29.04 16.86
C ILE A 107 -0.91 28.39 16.75
N VAL A 108 -1.97 29.05 17.22
CA VAL A 108 -3.35 28.58 17.08
C VAL A 108 -3.74 28.48 15.61
N GLY A 109 -3.42 29.50 14.82
CA GLY A 109 -3.70 29.51 13.37
C GLY A 109 -3.00 28.39 12.62
N VAL A 110 -1.70 28.18 12.88
CA VAL A 110 -0.92 27.08 12.30
C VAL A 110 -1.48 25.73 12.75
N THR A 111 -1.80 25.57 14.04
CA THR A 111 -2.35 24.30 14.56
C THR A 111 -3.72 23.99 13.96
N ALA A 112 -4.57 24.99 13.74
CA ALA A 112 -5.85 24.82 13.05
C ALA A 112 -5.65 24.36 11.59
N MET A 113 -4.66 24.92 10.89
CA MET A 113 -4.29 24.46 9.55
C MET A 113 -3.74 23.03 9.57
N ASP A 114 -2.90 22.68 10.55
CA ASP A 114 -2.37 21.32 10.71
C ASP A 114 -3.47 20.29 10.92
N VAL A 115 -4.45 20.58 11.79
CA VAL A 115 -5.63 19.71 12.00
C VAL A 115 -6.39 19.53 10.69
N LYS A 116 -6.58 20.61 9.94
CA LYS A 116 -7.28 20.58 8.65
C LYS A 116 -6.54 19.74 7.61
N PHE A 117 -5.23 19.94 7.44
CA PHE A 117 -4.42 19.14 6.52
C PHE A 117 -4.34 17.67 6.94
N ALA A 118 -4.29 17.40 8.24
CA ALA A 118 -4.35 16.04 8.75
C ALA A 118 -5.71 15.39 8.47
N CYS A 119 -6.81 16.13 8.58
CA CYS A 119 -8.15 15.65 8.24
C CYS A 119 -8.29 15.36 6.73
N ASP A 120 -7.79 16.25 5.86
CA ASP A 120 -7.76 16.03 4.42
C ASP A 120 -6.95 14.76 4.08
N THR A 121 -5.78 14.60 4.69
CA THR A 121 -4.95 13.38 4.53
C THR A 121 -5.69 12.11 4.98
N MET A 122 -6.41 12.18 6.10
CA MET A 122 -7.23 11.05 6.57
C MET A 122 -8.40 10.75 5.62
N THR A 123 -8.86 11.75 4.88
CA THR A 123 -9.87 11.57 3.84
C THR A 123 -9.33 10.77 2.67
N ASP A 124 -8.17 11.17 2.16
CA ASP A 124 -7.47 10.49 1.06
C ASP A 124 -7.07 9.06 1.42
N LEU A 125 -6.62 8.82 2.65
CA LEU A 125 -6.20 7.48 3.10
C LEU A 125 -7.35 6.48 3.19
N ASP A 126 -8.54 6.97 3.50
CA ASP A 126 -9.75 6.17 3.57
C ASP A 126 -10.35 5.91 2.18
N GLU A 127 -10.31 6.91 1.29
CA GLU A 127 -10.61 6.69 -0.13
C GLU A 127 -9.66 5.64 -0.74
N LEU A 128 -8.36 5.73 -0.46
CA LEU A 128 -7.37 4.73 -0.85
C LEU A 128 -7.68 3.34 -0.26
N SER A 129 -8.13 3.27 1.01
CA SER A 129 -8.54 2.00 1.64
C SER A 129 -9.75 1.39 0.91
N SER A 130 -10.73 2.21 0.56
CA SER A 130 -11.96 1.78 -0.14
C SER A 130 -11.68 1.21 -1.53
N MET A 131 -10.74 1.80 -2.29
CA MET A 131 -10.31 1.31 -3.60
C MET A 131 -9.61 -0.06 -3.53
N MET A 132 -9.13 -0.44 -2.34
CA MET A 132 -8.34 -1.65 -2.11
C MET A 132 -9.12 -2.75 -1.36
N ASP A 133 -10.45 -2.62 -1.27
CA ASP A 133 -11.33 -3.55 -0.55
C ASP A 133 -10.95 -3.65 0.95
N GLY A 134 -10.44 -2.54 1.51
CA GLY A 134 -10.00 -2.40 2.89
C GLY A 134 -11.14 -2.06 3.85
N GLU A 135 -10.88 -2.18 5.16
CA GLU A 135 -11.81 -1.65 6.16
C GLU A 135 -11.70 -0.12 6.23
N ASP A 136 -12.82 0.49 6.58
CA ASP A 136 -13.03 1.92 6.73
C ASP A 136 -12.16 2.51 7.87
N LEU A 137 -11.48 3.62 7.60
CA LEU A 137 -10.66 4.35 8.57
C LEU A 137 -11.46 5.42 9.33
N ALA A 138 -12.79 5.44 9.17
CA ALA A 138 -13.73 6.38 9.77
C ALA A 138 -13.45 6.69 11.26
N GLY A 139 -13.11 5.69 12.07
CA GLY A 139 -12.86 5.87 13.50
C GLY A 139 -11.62 6.71 13.83
N ASP A 140 -10.54 6.59 13.05
CA ASP A 140 -9.35 7.42 13.24
C ASP A 140 -9.49 8.77 12.52
N ARG A 141 -10.21 8.81 11.39
CA ARG A 141 -10.56 10.07 10.70
C ARG A 141 -11.36 10.98 11.62
N ALA A 142 -12.40 10.46 12.28
CA ALA A 142 -13.24 11.23 13.20
C ALA A 142 -12.46 11.82 14.36
N LYS A 143 -11.41 11.15 14.87
CA LYS A 143 -10.55 11.69 15.93
C LYS A 143 -9.73 12.89 15.45
N VAL A 144 -9.16 12.81 14.25
CA VAL A 144 -8.36 13.92 13.68
C VAL A 144 -9.27 15.08 13.33
N CYS A 145 -10.31 14.83 12.53
CA CYS A 145 -11.24 15.87 12.06
C CYS A 145 -12.09 16.48 13.19
N GLY A 146 -12.32 15.73 14.28
CA GLY A 146 -13.04 16.20 15.47
C GLY A 146 -12.14 16.86 16.52
N THR A 147 -10.84 17.06 16.24
CA THR A 147 -9.95 17.75 17.17
C THR A 147 -10.30 19.24 17.24
N VAL A 148 -10.64 19.71 18.44
CA VAL A 148 -10.93 21.13 18.70
C VAL A 148 -9.62 21.83 19.05
N VAL A 149 -9.25 22.83 18.24
CA VAL A 149 -8.10 23.71 18.54
C VAL A 149 -8.58 24.84 19.46
N PRO A 150 -7.92 25.07 20.61
CA PRO A 150 -8.30 26.14 21.52
C PRO A 150 -8.07 27.52 20.89
N THR A 151 -8.90 28.47 21.27
CA THR A 151 -8.79 29.86 20.83
C THR A 151 -7.64 30.59 21.53
N ALA A 152 -7.16 31.67 20.92
CA ALA A 152 -6.06 32.46 21.49
C ALA A 152 -6.39 33.01 22.88
N ASP A 153 -7.63 33.45 23.09
CA ASP A 153 -8.10 33.99 24.38
C ASP A 153 -8.12 32.91 25.47
N GLU A 154 -8.56 31.69 25.15
CA GLU A 154 -8.56 30.54 26.08
C GLU A 154 -7.14 30.16 26.51
N ILE A 155 -6.15 30.29 25.62
CA ILE A 155 -4.74 30.04 25.95
C ILE A 155 -4.19 31.15 26.83
N VAL A 156 -4.48 32.42 26.52
CA VAL A 156 -4.05 33.57 27.33
C VAL A 156 -4.66 33.51 28.74
N GLU A 157 -5.92 33.11 28.87
CA GLU A 157 -6.57 32.92 30.17
C GLU A 157 -5.93 31.79 30.98
N LYS A 158 -5.63 30.64 30.35
CA LYS A 158 -4.93 29.52 30.99
C LYS A 158 -3.50 29.87 31.42
N LEU A 159 -2.78 30.66 30.62
CA LEU A 159 -1.45 31.14 30.95
C LEU A 159 -1.47 32.06 32.17
N LYS A 160 -2.44 32.98 32.23
CA LYS A 160 -2.64 33.87 33.38
C LYS A 160 -3.01 33.11 34.65
N ALA A 161 -3.83 32.05 34.53
CA ALA A 161 -4.25 31.23 35.67
C ALA A 161 -3.15 30.26 36.18
N GLY A 162 -2.25 29.80 35.30
CA GLY A 162 -1.26 28.77 35.61
C GLY A 162 0.06 29.28 36.21
N SER A 163 0.52 30.49 35.85
CA SER A 163 1.69 31.12 36.47
C SER A 163 1.77 32.61 36.10
N SER A 164 1.35 33.49 37.01
CA SER A 164 1.49 34.95 36.86
C SER A 164 2.94 35.37 36.59
N SER A 165 3.92 34.62 37.12
CA SER A 165 5.35 34.87 36.95
C SER A 165 5.86 34.55 35.54
N ALA A 166 5.34 33.50 34.88
CA ALA A 166 5.73 33.16 33.52
C ALA A 166 5.17 34.17 32.49
N TYR A 167 3.95 34.65 32.72
CA TYR A 167 3.33 35.69 31.90
C TYR A 167 4.08 37.03 32.00
N GLU A 168 4.49 37.45 33.21
CA GLU A 168 5.28 38.67 33.41
C GLU A 168 6.70 38.56 32.84
N ALA A 169 7.38 37.41 33.00
CA ALA A 169 8.72 37.19 32.44
C ALA A 169 8.73 37.20 30.90
N LEU A 170 7.67 36.69 30.26
CA LEU A 170 7.52 36.74 28.80
C LEU A 170 7.12 38.14 28.30
N GLY A 171 6.31 38.88 29.07
CA GLY A 171 5.96 40.26 28.73
C GLY A 171 7.13 41.23 28.85
N GLY A 172 7.98 41.05 29.87
CA GLY A 172 9.19 41.86 30.08
C GLY A 172 10.25 41.66 29.01
N THR A 173 10.50 40.40 28.61
CA THR A 173 11.47 40.09 27.55
C THR A 173 11.02 40.58 26.17
N LEU A 174 9.71 40.60 25.89
CA LEU A 174 9.20 41.14 24.64
C LEU A 174 9.38 42.66 24.54
N TYR A 175 9.12 43.38 25.64
CA TYR A 175 9.29 44.84 25.69
C TYR A 175 10.76 45.23 25.43
N GLU A 176 11.72 44.51 26.01
CA GLU A 176 13.16 44.75 25.78
C GLU A 176 13.65 44.43 24.36
N ILE A 177 13.02 43.50 23.64
CA ILE A 177 13.39 43.14 22.26
C ILE A 177 12.88 44.15 21.23
N PHE A 178 11.74 44.81 21.51
CA PHE A 178 11.11 45.76 20.58
C PHE A 178 11.42 47.24 20.86
N ASP A 179 12.04 47.56 22.01
CA ASP A 179 12.43 48.94 22.42
C ASP A 179 13.94 49.21 22.24
N ASN A 180 14.64 48.41 21.42
CA ASN A 180 16.06 48.54 21.03
C ASN A 180 16.22 48.37 19.51
#